data_AF-A0A0C1FJ59-F1
#
_entry.id   AF-A0A0C1FJ59-F1
#
_cell.length_a   1.000
_cell.length_b   1.000
_cell.length_c   1.000
_cell.angle_alpha   90.00
_cell.angle_beta   90.00
_cell.angle_gamma   90.00
#
_symmetry.space_group_name_H-M   'P 1'
#
loop_
_entity.id
_entity.type
_entity.pdbx_description
1 polymer ?
#
loop_
_entity_poly.entity_id
_entity_poly.type
_entity_poly.pdbx_seq_one_letter_code
_entity_poly.pdbx_strand_id
1 'polypeptide(L)'
;METPKAIISVKNLVKKYDDFVAVQGLSFDVYEHEIFGLLGPNGAGKTTTLEIIETLRDKTSGEITVDGFSVDKQAQEIKQIIGVQLQAAGYYPNLNLVELIELFAGLYGANIKPMEMLEKVNLQDKAKAKYKALSGGQKQRFSIATTLINQPKIIFLDEPTTGLDPQARRNLWDLITEIRNAGTTVVITTHYMDEAEQLCDRVAFVERGEIIALDTPDNLIDQLVNSGFERKKEVKKANLEDVFINLTGKEWRE
;
A
#
# COMPACT_ATOMS: atom_id res chain seq x y z
N MET A 1 3.55 -21.88 20.12
CA MET A 1 3.34 -20.76 19.18
C MET A 1 4.21 -21.06 17.99
N GLU A 2 3.61 -21.30 16.83
CA GLU A 2 4.37 -21.45 15.59
C GLU A 2 5.08 -20.13 15.30
N THR A 3 6.36 -20.20 14.92
CA THR A 3 7.14 -19.03 14.54
C THR A 3 6.50 -18.42 13.28
N PRO A 4 6.28 -17.10 13.21
CA PRO A 4 5.70 -16.48 12.03
C PRO A 4 6.58 -16.78 10.80
N LYS A 5 5.95 -17.28 9.73
CA LYS A 5 6.64 -17.68 8.49
C LYS A 5 6.86 -16.44 7.63
N ALA A 6 8.12 -16.12 7.33
CA ALA A 6 8.46 -15.07 6.39
C ALA A 6 8.08 -15.49 4.96
N ILE A 7 7.19 -14.73 4.33
CA ILE A 7 6.79 -14.93 2.93
C ILE A 7 7.61 -14.05 1.97
N ILE A 8 8.14 -12.91 2.43
CA ILE A 8 9.16 -12.16 1.71
C ILE A 8 10.38 -12.04 2.63
N SER A 9 11.56 -12.30 2.09
CA SER A 9 12.82 -12.01 2.77
C SER A 9 13.72 -11.19 1.86
N VAL A 10 14.14 -10.03 2.35
CA VAL A 10 15.04 -9.10 1.66
C VAL A 10 16.33 -9.00 2.48
N LYS A 11 17.48 -9.23 1.84
CA LYS A 11 18.79 -9.20 2.50
C LYS A 11 19.77 -8.33 1.74
N ASN A 12 20.26 -7.28 2.39
CA ASN A 12 21.27 -6.35 1.90
C ASN A 12 20.97 -5.84 0.48
N LEU A 13 19.71 -5.50 0.21
CA LEU A 13 19.26 -5.03 -1.10
C LEU A 13 19.91 -3.70 -1.43
N VAL A 14 20.57 -3.64 -2.60
CA VAL A 14 21.15 -2.41 -3.13
C VAL A 14 20.62 -2.16 -4.54
N LYS A 15 20.30 -0.90 -4.82
CA LYS A 15 20.02 -0.42 -6.17
C LYS A 15 20.76 0.89 -6.44
N LYS A 16 21.62 0.86 -7.46
CA LYS A 16 22.37 2.01 -7.98
C LYS A 16 21.89 2.38 -9.38
N TYR A 17 21.85 3.67 -9.64
CA TYR A 17 21.63 4.31 -10.94
C TYR A 17 22.81 5.25 -11.20
N ASP A 18 23.78 4.80 -11.97
CA ASP A 18 25.02 5.55 -12.21
C ASP A 18 25.63 6.07 -10.89
N ASP A 19 25.60 7.38 -10.66
CA ASP A 19 26.15 8.04 -9.47
C ASP A 19 25.17 8.12 -8.28
N PHE A 20 23.92 7.71 -8.44
CA PHE A 20 22.87 7.78 -7.42
C PHE A 20 22.55 6.41 -6.84
N VAL A 21 22.56 6.27 -5.51
CA VAL A 21 22.15 5.04 -4.83
C VAL A 21 20.75 5.20 -4.27
N ALA A 22 19.78 4.52 -4.89
CA ALA A 22 18.37 4.60 -4.51
C ALA A 22 18.02 3.71 -3.31
N VAL A 23 18.72 2.58 -3.17
CA VAL A 23 18.54 1.62 -2.07
C VAL A 23 19.93 1.18 -1.58
N GLN A 24 20.18 1.27 -0.28
CA GLN A 24 21.48 1.19 0.40
C GLN A 24 21.53 0.06 1.45
N GLY A 25 21.31 -1.18 1.04
CA GLY A 25 21.50 -2.35 1.92
C GLY A 25 20.27 -2.71 2.77
N LEU A 26 19.07 -2.50 2.24
CA LEU A 26 17.81 -2.84 2.93
C LEU A 26 17.76 -4.32 3.30
N SER A 27 17.41 -4.60 4.56
CA SER A 27 17.16 -5.95 5.06
C SER A 27 15.91 -5.98 5.92
N PHE A 28 14.94 -6.81 5.56
CA PHE A 28 13.70 -7.00 6.31
C PHE A 28 12.98 -8.26 5.85
N ASP A 29 12.07 -8.75 6.69
CA ASP A 29 11.15 -9.83 6.38
C ASP A 29 9.71 -9.33 6.44
N VAL A 30 8.86 -9.87 5.56
CA VAL A 30 7.40 -9.74 5.61
C VAL A 30 6.82 -11.12 5.93
N TYR A 31 5.93 -11.18 6.91
CA TYR A 31 5.33 -12.41 7.39
C TYR A 31 3.98 -12.70 6.71
N GLU A 32 3.60 -13.98 6.62
CA GLU A 32 2.30 -14.36 6.08
C GLU A 32 1.15 -13.69 6.84
N HIS A 33 0.17 -13.17 6.08
CA HIS A 33 -1.07 -12.59 6.59
C HIS A 33 -0.91 -11.29 7.40
N GLU A 34 0.23 -10.60 7.26
CA GLU A 34 0.40 -9.25 7.80
C GLU A 34 0.17 -8.17 6.74
N ILE A 35 -0.15 -6.96 7.20
CA ILE A 35 -0.02 -5.72 6.44
C ILE A 35 1.30 -5.07 6.84
N PHE A 36 2.25 -5.07 5.91
CA PHE A 36 3.58 -4.49 6.10
C PHE A 36 3.70 -3.16 5.36
N GLY A 37 4.00 -2.09 6.09
CA GLY A 37 4.18 -0.74 5.55
C GLY A 37 5.64 -0.37 5.31
N LEU A 38 5.99 -0.03 4.07
CA LEU A 38 7.20 0.73 3.77
C LEU A 38 6.88 2.22 3.80
N LEU A 39 7.45 2.95 4.76
CA LEU A 39 7.14 4.34 5.03
C LEU A 39 8.32 5.25 4.77
N GLY A 40 8.05 6.50 4.39
CA GLY A 40 9.12 7.50 4.21
C GLY A 40 8.75 8.56 3.18
N PRO A 41 9.57 9.61 3.04
CA PRO A 41 9.32 10.67 2.07
C PRO A 41 9.44 10.16 0.62
N ASN A 42 9.00 11.00 -0.33
CA ASN A 42 9.21 10.74 -1.76
C ASN A 42 10.71 10.69 -2.05
N GLY A 43 11.13 9.71 -2.86
CA GLY A 43 12.55 9.48 -3.15
C GLY A 43 13.32 8.70 -2.09
N ALA A 44 12.68 8.21 -1.02
CA ALA A 44 13.34 7.38 -0.01
C ALA A 44 13.74 5.98 -0.49
N GLY A 45 13.30 5.53 -1.67
CA GLY A 45 13.59 4.20 -2.21
C GLY A 45 12.48 3.16 -2.06
N LYS A 46 11.29 3.56 -1.58
CA LYS A 46 10.12 2.67 -1.35
C LYS A 46 9.64 1.98 -2.63
N THR A 47 9.20 2.75 -3.63
CA THR A 47 8.72 2.21 -4.92
C THR A 47 9.80 1.42 -5.64
N THR A 48 11.07 1.87 -5.60
CA THR A 48 12.19 1.11 -6.17
C THR A 48 12.37 -0.25 -5.49
N THR A 49 12.21 -0.32 -4.17
CA THR A 49 12.27 -1.59 -3.42
C THR A 49 11.11 -2.50 -3.79
N LEU A 50 9.89 -1.95 -3.85
CA LEU A 50 8.66 -2.66 -4.24
C LEU A 50 8.80 -3.27 -5.64
N GLU A 51 9.16 -2.46 -6.65
CA GLU A 51 9.32 -2.88 -8.04
C GLU A 51 10.37 -3.98 -8.22
N ILE A 52 11.41 -4.01 -7.36
CA ILE A 52 12.41 -5.08 -7.39
C ILE A 52 11.82 -6.39 -6.85
N ILE A 53 11.08 -6.34 -5.75
CA ILE A 53 10.40 -7.52 -5.18
C ILE A 53 9.36 -8.05 -6.16
N GLU A 54 8.65 -7.17 -6.85
CA GLU A 54 7.67 -7.47 -7.89
C GLU A 54 8.30 -8.00 -9.19
N THR A 55 9.63 -8.04 -9.29
CA THR A 55 10.40 -8.48 -10.47
C THR A 55 10.19 -7.57 -11.71
N LEU A 56 9.78 -6.32 -11.47
CA LEU A 56 9.66 -5.28 -12.50
C LEU A 56 10.97 -4.51 -12.70
N ARG A 57 11.91 -4.63 -11.77
CA ARG A 57 13.19 -3.94 -11.78
C ARG A 57 14.32 -4.83 -11.27
N ASP A 58 15.46 -4.79 -11.94
CA ASP A 58 16.65 -5.50 -11.47
C ASP A 58 17.30 -4.81 -10.26
N LYS A 59 17.74 -5.57 -9.28
CA LYS A 59 18.63 -5.09 -8.20
C LYS A 59 20.08 -4.96 -8.67
N THR A 60 20.88 -4.18 -7.96
CA THR A 60 22.34 -4.14 -8.15
C THR A 60 23.02 -5.25 -7.36
N SER A 61 22.61 -5.47 -6.11
CA SER A 61 23.08 -6.58 -5.27
C SER A 61 22.09 -6.88 -4.15
N GLY A 62 22.39 -7.91 -3.35
CA GLY A 62 21.51 -8.43 -2.30
C GLY A 62 20.74 -9.66 -2.75
N GLU A 63 19.97 -10.24 -1.83
CA GLU A 63 19.16 -11.44 -2.06
C GLU A 63 17.71 -11.15 -1.70
N ILE A 64 16.78 -11.61 -2.54
CA ILE A 64 15.35 -11.51 -2.27
C ILE A 64 14.70 -12.84 -2.61
N THR A 65 13.86 -13.32 -1.69
CA THR A 65 12.98 -14.47 -1.91
C THR A 65 11.53 -14.11 -1.61
N VAL A 66 10.61 -14.58 -2.44
CA VAL A 66 9.15 -14.41 -2.31
C VAL A 66 8.50 -15.78 -2.34
N ASP A 67 7.87 -16.20 -1.26
CA ASP A 67 7.31 -17.55 -1.02
C ASP A 67 8.31 -18.68 -1.38
N GLY A 68 9.58 -18.46 -1.04
CA GLY A 68 10.68 -19.38 -1.34
C GLY A 68 11.26 -19.28 -2.77
N PHE A 69 10.66 -18.50 -3.67
CA PHE A 69 11.16 -18.25 -5.01
C PHE A 69 12.17 -17.11 -5.03
N SER A 70 13.30 -17.29 -5.70
CA SER A 70 14.30 -16.22 -5.88
C SER A 70 13.88 -15.25 -6.99
N VAL A 71 13.91 -13.94 -6.72
CA VAL A 71 13.60 -12.90 -7.72
C VAL A 71 14.51 -12.96 -8.95
N ASP A 72 15.74 -13.46 -8.81
CA ASP A 72 16.72 -13.53 -9.90
C ASP A 72 16.49 -14.74 -10.82
N LYS A 73 15.85 -15.80 -10.32
CA LYS A 73 15.78 -17.10 -11.01
C LYS A 73 14.36 -17.52 -11.37
N GLN A 74 13.37 -17.09 -10.59
CA GLN A 74 12.01 -17.64 -10.58
C GLN A 74 10.98 -16.51 -10.65
N ALA A 75 11.27 -15.48 -11.46
CA ALA A 75 10.41 -14.32 -11.59
C ALA A 75 9.02 -14.66 -12.12
N GLN A 76 8.88 -15.68 -12.97
CA GLN A 76 7.59 -16.07 -13.51
C GLN A 76 6.70 -16.71 -12.44
N GLU A 77 7.27 -17.56 -11.59
CA GLU A 77 6.59 -18.18 -10.45
C GLU A 77 6.12 -17.11 -9.46
N ILE A 78 6.96 -16.12 -9.19
CA ILE A 78 6.60 -14.97 -8.34
C ILE A 78 5.41 -14.21 -8.94
N LYS A 79 5.45 -13.87 -10.23
CA LYS A 79 4.35 -13.16 -10.93
C LYS A 79 3.00 -13.89 -10.88
N GLN A 80 2.99 -15.22 -10.73
CA GLN A 80 1.75 -15.99 -10.60
C GLN A 80 1.12 -15.87 -9.20
N ILE A 81 1.93 -15.63 -8.15
CA ILE A 81 1.47 -15.61 -6.76
C ILE A 81 1.33 -14.21 -6.16
N ILE A 82 1.73 -13.16 -6.90
CA ILE A 82 1.60 -11.77 -6.47
C ILE A 82 0.54 -11.02 -7.26
N GLY A 83 -0.10 -10.04 -6.63
CA GLY A 83 -0.97 -9.06 -7.27
C GLY A 83 -0.37 -7.66 -7.14
N VAL A 84 -0.18 -6.95 -8.25
CA VAL A 84 0.46 -5.62 -8.24
C VAL A 84 -0.56 -4.56 -8.65
N GLN A 85 -0.67 -3.49 -7.84
CA GLN A 85 -1.56 -2.37 -8.14
C GLN A 85 -1.09 -1.63 -9.39
N LEU A 86 -1.92 -1.63 -10.43
CA LEU A 86 -1.64 -0.85 -11.63
C LEU A 86 -1.97 0.63 -11.39
N GLN A 87 -1.05 1.51 -11.80
CA GLN A 87 -1.33 2.94 -11.87
C GLN A 87 -2.43 3.25 -12.90
N ALA A 88 -3.06 4.42 -12.81
CA ALA A 88 -4.19 4.81 -13.66
C ALA A 88 -3.89 4.73 -15.18
N ALA A 89 -2.61 4.89 -15.58
CA ALA A 89 -2.16 4.74 -16.95
C ALA A 89 -2.24 3.29 -17.48
N GLY A 90 -2.35 2.30 -16.59
CA GLY A 90 -2.46 0.88 -16.93
C GLY A 90 -3.85 0.44 -17.41
N TYR A 91 -4.86 1.32 -17.36
CA TYR A 91 -6.24 0.97 -17.72
C TYR A 91 -6.66 1.56 -19.06
N TYR A 92 -7.27 0.73 -19.92
CA TYR A 92 -7.87 1.16 -21.17
C TYR A 92 -9.12 2.02 -20.88
N PRO A 93 -9.10 3.34 -21.13
CA PRO A 93 -10.09 4.28 -20.58
C PRO A 93 -11.50 4.12 -21.18
N ASN A 94 -11.61 3.42 -22.31
CA ASN A 94 -12.85 3.22 -23.03
C ASN A 94 -13.53 1.88 -22.74
N LEU A 95 -12.83 0.94 -22.10
CA LEU A 95 -13.41 -0.32 -21.63
C LEU A 95 -14.20 -0.08 -20.34
N ASN A 96 -15.25 -0.88 -20.16
CA ASN A 96 -15.98 -0.95 -18.91
C ASN A 96 -15.28 -1.88 -17.90
N LEU A 97 -15.77 -1.88 -16.65
CA LEU A 97 -15.09 -2.61 -15.58
C LEU A 97 -15.14 -4.13 -15.77
N VAL A 98 -16.24 -4.66 -16.31
CA VAL A 98 -16.36 -6.09 -16.65
C VAL A 98 -15.34 -6.47 -17.72
N GLU A 99 -15.29 -5.72 -18.81
CA GLU A 99 -14.34 -5.94 -19.91
C GLU A 99 -12.89 -5.87 -19.43
N LEU A 100 -12.57 -4.92 -18.54
CA LEU A 100 -11.22 -4.81 -17.96
C LEU A 100 -10.88 -6.01 -17.09
N ILE A 101 -11.81 -6.47 -16.25
CA ILE A 101 -11.58 -7.66 -15.41
C ILE A 101 -11.41 -8.90 -16.29
N GLU A 102 -12.24 -9.08 -17.32
CA GLU A 102 -12.12 -10.19 -18.28
C GLU A 102 -10.79 -10.15 -19.04
N LEU A 103 -10.33 -8.96 -19.43
CA LEU A 103 -9.04 -8.77 -20.08
C LEU A 103 -7.89 -9.24 -19.18
N PHE A 104 -7.83 -8.75 -17.94
CA PHE A 104 -6.76 -9.15 -17.01
C PHE A 104 -6.87 -10.61 -16.59
N ALA A 105 -8.09 -11.13 -16.41
CA ALA A 105 -8.33 -12.55 -16.16
C ALA A 105 -7.76 -13.42 -17.30
N GLY A 106 -7.99 -13.02 -18.55
CA GLY A 106 -7.42 -13.67 -19.73
C GLY A 106 -5.89 -13.64 -19.76
N LEU A 107 -5.26 -12.54 -19.34
CA LEU A 107 -3.79 -12.42 -19.26
C LEU A 107 -3.19 -13.37 -18.20
N TYR A 108 -3.89 -13.56 -17.08
CA TYR A 108 -3.46 -14.50 -16.03
C TYR A 108 -3.93 -15.94 -16.26
N GLY A 109 -4.75 -16.21 -17.28
CA GLY A 109 -5.42 -17.50 -17.43
C GLY A 109 -6.36 -17.83 -16.26
N ALA A 110 -6.81 -16.81 -15.53
CA ALA A 110 -7.65 -16.96 -14.35
C ALA A 110 -9.12 -17.06 -14.76
N ASN A 111 -9.85 -18.01 -14.18
CA ASN A 111 -11.30 -18.13 -14.38
C ASN A 111 -12.02 -17.43 -13.23
N ILE A 112 -12.35 -16.15 -13.41
CA ILE A 112 -13.04 -15.33 -12.41
C ILE A 112 -14.35 -14.78 -12.95
N LYS A 113 -15.33 -14.57 -12.07
CA LYS A 113 -16.56 -13.87 -12.43
C LYS A 113 -16.38 -12.37 -12.15
N PRO A 114 -16.46 -11.50 -13.16
CA PRO A 114 -16.23 -10.06 -12.97
C PRO A 114 -17.13 -9.43 -11.90
N MET A 115 -18.39 -9.87 -11.81
CA MET A 115 -19.32 -9.35 -10.81
C MET A 115 -18.89 -9.68 -9.37
N GLU A 116 -18.35 -10.87 -9.12
CA GLU A 116 -17.85 -11.25 -7.79
C GLU A 116 -16.62 -10.41 -7.41
N MET A 117 -15.76 -10.04 -8.38
CA MET A 117 -14.64 -9.12 -8.14
C MET A 117 -15.09 -7.69 -7.85
N LEU A 118 -16.08 -7.21 -8.58
CA LEU A 118 -16.62 -5.87 -8.34
C LEU A 118 -17.35 -5.78 -7.00
N GLU A 119 -18.02 -6.85 -6.57
CA GLU A 119 -18.68 -6.93 -5.27
C GLU A 119 -17.67 -6.81 -4.12
N LYS A 120 -16.53 -7.50 -4.20
CA LYS A 120 -15.44 -7.40 -3.19
C LYS A 120 -14.97 -5.96 -2.95
N VAL A 121 -15.12 -5.07 -3.93
CA VAL A 121 -14.67 -3.68 -3.83
C VAL A 121 -15.82 -2.67 -3.88
N ASN A 122 -17.06 -3.12 -3.69
CA ASN A 122 -18.27 -2.31 -3.72
C ASN A 122 -18.40 -1.44 -5.00
N LEU A 123 -18.27 -2.07 -6.17
CA LEU A 123 -18.37 -1.46 -7.50
C LEU A 123 -19.33 -2.20 -8.46
N GLN A 124 -20.16 -3.11 -7.97
CA GLN A 124 -21.13 -3.87 -8.77
C GLN A 124 -22.11 -2.98 -9.55
N ASP A 125 -22.50 -1.84 -8.98
CA ASP A 125 -23.36 -0.83 -9.62
C ASP A 125 -22.65 -0.08 -10.76
N LYS A 126 -21.32 -0.16 -10.82
CA LYS A 126 -20.47 0.44 -11.86
C LYS A 126 -19.95 -0.55 -12.88
N ALA A 127 -20.43 -1.80 -12.89
CA ALA A 127 -19.95 -2.85 -13.79
C ALA A 127 -19.86 -2.41 -15.27
N LYS A 128 -20.88 -1.69 -15.76
CA LYS A 128 -20.95 -1.20 -17.15
C LYS A 128 -20.36 0.21 -17.35
N ALA A 129 -19.89 0.86 -16.30
CA ALA A 129 -19.26 2.17 -16.39
C ALA A 129 -17.87 2.03 -17.00
N LYS A 130 -17.49 2.99 -17.85
CA LYS A 130 -16.12 3.09 -18.38
C LYS A 130 -15.18 3.52 -17.26
N TYR A 131 -13.95 3.00 -17.25
CA TYR A 131 -12.94 3.36 -16.23
C TYR A 131 -12.74 4.88 -16.10
N LYS A 132 -12.74 5.62 -17.23
CA LYS A 132 -12.59 7.08 -17.22
C LYS A 132 -13.70 7.84 -16.49
N ALA A 133 -14.89 7.24 -16.36
CA ALA A 133 -16.05 7.84 -15.69
C ALA A 133 -16.07 7.61 -14.17
N LEU A 134 -15.13 6.82 -13.64
CA LEU A 134 -15.01 6.60 -12.20
C LEU A 134 -14.42 7.81 -11.47
N SER A 135 -14.89 8.05 -10.24
CA SER A 135 -14.24 8.99 -9.31
C SER A 135 -12.86 8.48 -8.88
N GLY A 136 -12.04 9.34 -8.25
CA GLY A 136 -10.71 8.93 -7.75
C GLY A 136 -10.77 7.71 -6.82
N GLY A 137 -11.65 7.74 -5.81
CA GLY A 137 -11.83 6.61 -4.90
C GLY A 137 -12.35 5.34 -5.57
N GLN A 138 -13.23 5.47 -6.57
CA GLN A 138 -13.69 4.31 -7.36
C GLN A 138 -12.57 3.71 -8.20
N LYS A 139 -11.69 4.53 -8.77
CA LYS A 139 -10.50 4.06 -9.50
C LYS A 139 -9.55 3.29 -8.59
N GLN A 140 -9.31 3.81 -7.37
CA GLN A 140 -8.44 3.11 -6.41
C GLN A 140 -9.03 1.76 -5.96
N ARG A 141 -10.34 1.72 -5.67
CA ARG A 141 -11.01 0.44 -5.35
C ARG A 141 -10.96 -0.54 -6.52
N PHE A 142 -11.17 -0.06 -7.75
CA PHE A 142 -11.03 -0.90 -8.93
C PHE A 142 -9.59 -1.39 -9.12
N SER A 143 -8.58 -0.57 -8.84
CA SER A 143 -7.18 -1.01 -8.93
C SER A 143 -6.79 -2.04 -7.88
N ILE A 144 -7.43 -2.03 -6.71
CA ILE A 144 -7.29 -3.13 -5.75
C ILE A 144 -7.99 -4.39 -6.27
N ALA A 145 -9.18 -4.28 -6.88
CA ALA A 145 -9.87 -5.45 -7.43
C ALA A 145 -9.01 -6.21 -8.46
N THR A 146 -8.24 -5.49 -9.27
CA THR A 146 -7.39 -6.09 -10.31
C THR A 146 -6.17 -6.80 -9.75
N THR A 147 -5.68 -6.43 -8.57
CA THR A 147 -4.61 -7.18 -7.89
C THR A 147 -5.09 -8.56 -7.43
N LEU A 148 -6.38 -8.74 -7.20
CA LEU A 148 -6.97 -9.98 -6.68
C LEU A 148 -7.31 -11.01 -7.76
N ILE A 149 -7.16 -10.68 -9.04
CA ILE A 149 -7.64 -11.48 -10.18
C ILE A 149 -7.01 -12.88 -10.23
N ASN A 150 -5.71 -12.97 -9.99
CA ASN A 150 -4.97 -14.24 -9.97
C ASN A 150 -5.00 -14.96 -8.62
N GLN A 151 -5.85 -14.52 -7.67
CA GLN A 151 -5.92 -15.06 -6.31
C GLN A 151 -4.54 -15.11 -5.63
N PRO A 152 -3.85 -13.97 -5.53
CA PRO A 152 -2.47 -13.95 -5.08
C PRO A 152 -2.35 -14.25 -3.59
N LYS A 153 -1.17 -14.73 -3.18
CA LYS A 153 -0.77 -14.84 -1.78
C LYS A 153 -0.34 -13.50 -1.20
N ILE A 154 0.19 -12.62 -2.04
CA ILE A 154 0.72 -11.31 -1.66
C ILE A 154 0.17 -10.25 -2.61
N ILE A 155 -0.30 -9.12 -2.08
CA ILE A 155 -0.57 -7.94 -2.90
C ILE A 155 0.37 -6.78 -2.54
N PHE A 156 0.75 -6.02 -3.56
CA PHE A 156 1.57 -4.82 -3.45
C PHE A 156 0.74 -3.60 -3.83
N LEU A 157 0.67 -2.63 -2.93
CA LEU A 157 -0.09 -1.39 -3.08
C LEU A 157 0.86 -0.19 -2.94
N ASP A 158 1.12 0.51 -4.05
CA ASP A 158 2.00 1.68 -4.07
C ASP A 158 1.17 2.96 -3.89
N GLU A 159 1.28 3.58 -2.71
CA GLU A 159 0.52 4.77 -2.30
C GLU A 159 -1.01 4.72 -2.58
N PRO A 160 -1.73 3.71 -2.06
CA PRO A 160 -3.10 3.40 -2.47
C PRO A 160 -4.11 4.52 -2.16
N THR A 161 -3.84 5.36 -1.16
CA THR A 161 -4.74 6.44 -0.74
C THR A 161 -4.38 7.83 -1.26
N THR A 162 -3.34 7.97 -2.08
CA THR A 162 -2.93 9.26 -2.61
C THR A 162 -4.05 9.93 -3.41
N GLY A 163 -4.35 11.18 -3.06
CA GLY A 163 -5.36 12.00 -3.72
C GLY A 163 -6.82 11.68 -3.34
N LEU A 164 -7.05 10.86 -2.31
CA LEU A 164 -8.39 10.55 -1.81
C LEU A 164 -8.82 11.49 -0.67
N ASP A 165 -10.11 11.78 -0.60
CA ASP A 165 -10.71 12.44 0.56
C ASP A 165 -10.72 11.52 1.80
N PRO A 166 -10.87 12.07 3.02
CA PRO A 166 -10.79 11.28 4.25
C PRO A 166 -11.76 10.10 4.33
N GLN A 167 -12.98 10.21 3.78
CA GLN A 167 -13.95 9.12 3.81
C GLN A 167 -13.54 8.01 2.84
N ALA A 168 -13.09 8.38 1.64
CA ALA A 168 -12.59 7.42 0.67
C ALA A 168 -11.34 6.66 1.17
N ARG A 169 -10.44 7.33 1.92
CA ARG A 169 -9.29 6.68 2.56
C ARG A 169 -9.72 5.60 3.56
N ARG A 170 -10.61 5.93 4.49
CA ARG A 170 -11.12 4.97 5.49
C ARG A 170 -11.77 3.75 4.84
N ASN A 171 -12.62 3.97 3.85
CA ASN A 171 -13.25 2.88 3.11
C ASN A 171 -12.22 1.98 2.39
N LEU A 172 -11.07 2.53 1.97
CA LEU A 172 -9.99 1.76 1.36
C LEU A 172 -9.21 0.97 2.41
N TRP A 173 -8.98 1.54 3.58
CA TRP A 173 -8.35 0.85 4.71
C TRP A 173 -9.18 -0.35 5.19
N ASP A 174 -10.51 -0.18 5.28
CA ASP A 174 -11.42 -1.28 5.61
C ASP A 174 -11.30 -2.42 4.60
N LEU A 175 -11.30 -2.10 3.30
CA LEU A 175 -11.12 -3.06 2.21
C LEU A 175 -9.77 -3.80 2.31
N ILE A 176 -8.67 -3.08 2.56
CA ILE A 176 -7.34 -3.70 2.70
C ILE A 176 -7.31 -4.64 3.92
N THR A 177 -7.94 -4.23 5.01
CA THR A 177 -8.07 -5.05 6.22
C THR A 177 -8.88 -6.33 5.95
N GLU A 178 -9.98 -6.23 5.21
CA GLU A 178 -10.78 -7.39 4.77
C GLU A 178 -9.96 -8.35 3.90
N ILE A 179 -9.16 -7.83 2.97
CA ILE A 179 -8.26 -8.62 2.12
C ILE A 179 -7.23 -9.37 2.97
N ARG A 180 -6.60 -8.70 3.95
CA ARG A 180 -5.71 -9.39 4.88
C ARG A 180 -6.43 -10.48 5.65
N ASN A 181 -7.60 -10.19 6.19
CA ASN A 181 -8.37 -11.12 7.01
C ASN A 181 -8.83 -12.36 6.22
N ALA A 182 -8.93 -12.25 4.89
CA ALA A 182 -9.17 -13.37 3.99
C ALA A 182 -7.93 -14.26 3.75
N GLY A 183 -6.77 -13.92 4.33
CA GLY A 183 -5.53 -14.70 4.27
C GLY A 183 -4.49 -14.15 3.29
N THR A 184 -4.69 -12.98 2.70
CA THR A 184 -3.69 -12.37 1.79
C THR A 184 -2.66 -11.56 2.58
N THR A 185 -1.38 -11.65 2.21
CA THR A 185 -0.35 -10.74 2.76
C THR A 185 -0.36 -9.44 1.98
N VAL A 186 -0.25 -8.29 2.65
CA VAL A 186 -0.31 -6.98 2.00
C VAL A 186 0.98 -6.23 2.25
N VAL A 187 1.62 -5.74 1.20
CA VAL A 187 2.74 -4.79 1.30
C VAL A 187 2.26 -3.46 0.76
N ILE A 188 2.32 -2.42 1.59
CA ILE A 188 1.94 -1.06 1.19
C ILE A 188 3.14 -0.12 1.23
N THR A 189 3.22 0.80 0.28
CA THR A 189 4.05 1.99 0.43
C THR A 189 3.17 3.17 0.80
N THR A 190 3.63 4.01 1.72
CA THR A 190 2.92 5.25 2.02
C THR A 190 3.86 6.32 2.56
N HIS A 191 3.47 7.58 2.41
CA HIS A 191 4.05 8.71 3.13
C HIS A 191 3.08 9.29 4.17
N TYR A 192 1.90 8.68 4.35
CA TYR A 192 0.90 9.06 5.35
C TYR A 192 1.08 8.24 6.62
N MET A 193 1.49 8.90 7.70
CA MET A 193 1.74 8.23 8.99
C MET A 193 0.45 7.72 9.63
N ASP A 194 -0.67 8.45 9.46
CA ASP A 194 -2.00 8.05 9.97
C ASP A 194 -2.52 6.78 9.28
N GLU A 195 -2.20 6.59 8.00
CA GLU A 195 -2.53 5.35 7.28
C GLU A 195 -1.77 4.16 7.88
N ALA A 196 -0.46 4.31 8.08
CA ALA A 196 0.34 3.21 8.59
C ALA A 196 0.01 2.86 10.04
N GLU A 197 -0.25 3.86 10.88
CA GLU A 197 -0.70 3.66 12.27
C GLU A 197 -2.04 2.91 12.32
N GLN A 198 -2.97 3.23 11.41
CA GLN A 198 -4.30 2.63 11.40
C GLN A 198 -4.37 1.24 10.76
N LEU A 199 -3.49 0.95 9.79
CA LEU A 199 -3.63 -0.20 8.88
C LEU A 199 -2.52 -1.26 9.03
N CYS A 200 -1.28 -0.86 9.32
CA CYS A 200 -0.14 -1.77 9.28
C CYS A 200 0.03 -2.54 10.59
N ASP A 201 0.25 -3.84 10.51
CA ASP A 201 0.70 -4.63 11.65
C ASP A 201 2.16 -4.30 12.01
N ARG A 202 2.98 -4.05 10.97
CA ARG A 202 4.40 -3.67 11.08
C ARG A 202 4.76 -2.62 10.03
N VAL A 203 5.70 -1.76 10.39
CA VAL A 203 6.20 -0.69 9.53
C VAL A 203 7.72 -0.68 9.49
N ALA A 204 8.27 -0.33 8.34
CA ALA A 204 9.67 0.03 8.19
C ALA A 204 9.78 1.48 7.71
N PHE A 205 10.38 2.34 8.53
CA PHE A 205 10.73 3.69 8.12
C PHE A 205 11.98 3.64 7.25
N VAL A 206 11.84 4.12 6.02
CA VAL A 206 12.87 4.19 5.00
C VAL A 206 13.24 5.66 4.78
N GLU A 207 14.51 5.98 4.91
CA GLU A 207 15.04 7.30 4.58
C GLU A 207 16.35 7.15 3.80
N ARG A 208 16.46 7.87 2.68
CA ARG A 208 17.63 7.85 1.80
C ARG A 208 18.10 6.44 1.41
N GLY A 209 17.17 5.51 1.22
CA GLY A 209 17.47 4.14 0.85
C GLY A 209 17.98 3.28 2.00
N GLU A 210 17.76 3.64 3.26
CA GLU A 210 18.09 2.82 4.43
C GLU A 210 16.86 2.65 5.33
N ILE A 211 16.76 1.53 6.05
CA ILE A 211 15.74 1.35 7.10
C ILE A 211 16.27 1.96 8.40
N ILE A 212 15.59 2.99 8.90
CA ILE A 212 15.96 3.70 10.14
C ILE A 212 15.23 3.14 11.37
N ALA A 213 14.09 2.50 11.18
CA ALA A 213 13.34 1.79 12.21
C ALA A 213 12.44 0.74 11.57
N LEU A 214 12.22 -0.38 12.27
CA LEU A 214 11.30 -1.43 11.85
C LEU A 214 10.68 -2.10 13.06
N ASP A 215 9.38 -1.93 13.25
CA ASP A 215 8.61 -2.54 14.35
C ASP A 215 7.10 -2.37 14.13
N THR A 216 6.27 -2.74 15.10
CA THR A 216 4.86 -2.33 15.12
C THR A 216 4.73 -0.82 15.35
N PRO A 217 3.71 -0.14 14.80
CA PRO A 217 3.48 1.29 15.06
C PRO A 217 3.44 1.62 16.56
N ASP A 218 2.71 0.83 17.34
CA ASP A 218 2.58 1.01 18.79
C ASP A 218 3.94 0.92 19.50
N ASN A 219 4.78 -0.06 19.16
CA ASN A 219 6.08 -0.20 19.81
C ASN A 219 7.02 0.97 19.48
N LEU A 220 6.97 1.49 18.24
CA LEU A 220 7.75 2.69 17.87
C LEU A 220 7.28 3.93 18.64
N ILE A 221 5.97 4.08 18.83
CA ILE A 221 5.40 5.18 19.63
C ILE A 221 5.81 5.04 21.10
N ASP A 222 5.70 3.85 21.67
CA ASP A 222 6.08 3.57 23.06
C ASP A 222 7.58 3.82 23.30
N GLN A 223 8.45 3.40 22.37
CA GLN A 223 9.89 3.70 22.45
C GLN A 223 10.15 5.22 22.47
N LEU A 224 9.45 5.99 21.65
CA LEU A 224 9.57 7.45 21.63
C LEU A 224 9.11 8.07 22.95
N VAL A 225 7.96 7.65 23.49
CA VAL A 225 7.44 8.10 24.79
C VAL A 225 8.43 7.76 25.90
N ASN A 226 8.96 6.54 25.92
CA ASN A 226 9.94 6.08 26.91
C ASN A 226 11.28 6.81 26.84
N SER A 227 11.64 7.42 25.70
CA SER A 227 12.80 8.31 25.60
C SER A 227 12.60 9.69 26.26
N GLY A 228 11.42 9.95 26.82
CA GLY A 228 11.06 11.22 27.46
C GLY A 228 10.52 12.26 26.47
N PHE A 229 10.01 11.83 25.31
CA PHE A 229 9.42 12.74 24.34
C PHE A 229 8.09 13.30 24.85
N GLU A 230 7.97 14.63 24.90
CA GLU A 230 6.72 15.32 25.18
C GLU A 230 6.22 16.04 23.92
N ARG A 231 5.00 15.69 23.48
CA ARG A 231 4.38 16.34 22.32
C ARG A 231 4.07 17.80 22.67
N LYS A 232 4.76 18.74 22.02
CA LYS A 232 4.47 20.18 22.15
C LYS A 232 3.03 20.46 21.71
N LYS A 233 2.18 20.89 22.63
CA LYS A 233 0.81 21.30 22.35
C LYS A 233 0.83 22.73 21.80
N GLU A 234 0.66 22.90 20.50
CA GLU A 234 0.38 24.22 19.92
C GLU A 234 -1.05 24.62 20.26
N VAL A 235 -1.22 25.31 21.38
CA VAL A 235 -2.47 26.01 21.67
C VAL A 235 -2.48 27.27 20.80
N LYS A 236 -3.22 27.24 19.68
CA LYS A 236 -3.49 28.46 18.92
C LYS A 236 -4.10 29.48 19.88
N LYS A 237 -3.64 30.74 19.81
CA LYS A 237 -4.19 31.84 20.65
C LYS A 237 -5.68 32.11 20.40
N ALA A 238 -6.21 31.56 19.32
CA ALA A 238 -7.62 31.61 18.94
C ALA A 238 -7.98 30.33 18.18
N ASN A 239 -9.22 29.87 18.30
CA ASN A 239 -9.80 28.76 17.55
C ASN A 239 -10.83 29.29 16.53
N LEU A 240 -11.49 28.40 15.78
CA LEU A 240 -12.51 28.79 14.79
C LEU A 240 -13.76 29.42 15.42
N GLU A 241 -14.05 29.08 16.67
CA GLU A 241 -15.14 29.68 17.43
C GLU A 241 -14.83 31.13 17.78
N ASP A 242 -13.61 31.43 18.23
CA ASP A 242 -13.13 32.80 18.47
C ASP A 242 -13.20 33.64 17.19
N VAL A 243 -12.86 33.05 16.03
CA VAL A 243 -12.99 33.70 14.72
C VAL A 243 -14.47 33.96 14.38
N PHE A 244 -15.33 32.97 14.60
CA PHE A 244 -16.77 33.10 14.33
C PHE A 244 -17.40 34.18 15.21
N ILE A 245 -17.08 34.21 16.51
CA ILE A 245 -17.55 35.22 17.46
C ILE A 245 -17.04 36.61 17.04
N ASN A 246 -15.77 36.73 16.65
CA ASN A 246 -15.20 38.00 16.19
C ASN A 246 -15.89 38.53 14.93
N LEU A 247 -16.20 37.66 13.97
CA LEU A 247 -16.82 38.05 12.69
C LEU A 247 -18.33 38.30 12.81
N THR A 248 -19.02 37.61 13.71
CA THR A 248 -20.49 37.64 13.78
C THR A 248 -21.04 38.42 14.97
N GLY A 249 -20.20 38.71 15.98
CA GLY A 249 -20.61 39.34 17.24
C GLY A 249 -21.58 38.50 18.07
N LYS A 250 -21.70 37.19 17.78
CA LYS A 250 -22.62 36.26 18.43
C LYS A 250 -21.88 35.01 18.88
N GLU A 251 -22.17 34.55 20.09
CA GLU A 251 -21.75 33.22 20.55
C GLU A 251 -22.44 32.13 19.73
N TRP A 252 -21.71 31.05 19.47
CA TRP A 252 -22.25 29.87 18.79
C TRP A 252 -23.42 29.33 19.63
N ARG A 253 -24.58 29.11 19.01
CA ARG A 253 -25.69 28.41 19.65
C ARG A 253 -25.65 26.96 19.18
N GLU A 254 -25.47 26.04 20.12
CA GLU A 254 -25.59 24.59 19.89
C GLU A 254 -26.93 24.21 19.22
#